data_AF-A0A1C4Z8U1-F1
#
_entry.id   AF-A0A1C4Z8U1-F1
#
_cell.length_a   1.000
_cell.length_b   1.000
_cell.length_c   1.000
_cell.angle_alpha   90.00
_cell.angle_beta   90.00
_cell.angle_gamma   90.00
#
_symmetry.space_group_name_H-M   'P 1'
#
loop_
_entity.id
_entity.type
_entity.pdbx_description
1 polymer ?
#
loop_
_entity_poly.entity_id
_entity_poly.type
_entity_poly.pdbx_seq_one_letter_code
_entity_poly.pdbx_strand_id
1 'polypeptide(L)'
;MTTHGPVMPIWNCGGCGLPWPCPTRKRELRAEYADAPVSLALYLGSCFVQATEDMPWTPAGVLHRRFLGWTRTPDRPTPAVQQRSTATVPARPSRNAPQQAV
;
A
#
# COMPACT_ATOMS: atom_id res chain seq x y z
N MET A 1 7.82 16.26 22.00
CA MET A 1 8.93 16.25 21.03
C MET A 1 9.16 14.80 20.62
N THR A 2 9.03 14.45 19.35
CA THR A 2 9.29 13.07 18.91
C THR A 2 10.80 12.88 18.93
N THR A 3 11.31 12.19 19.95
CA THR A 3 12.75 11.93 20.17
C THR A 3 13.43 11.31 18.94
N HIS A 4 12.65 10.68 18.05
CA HIS A 4 13.13 9.99 16.87
C HIS A 4 13.10 10.82 15.56
N GLY A 5 13.54 12.08 15.59
CA GLY A 5 13.67 12.95 14.40
C GLY A 5 14.83 12.55 13.46
N PRO A 6 14.86 13.05 12.21
CA PRO A 6 15.96 12.84 11.27
C PRO A 6 17.17 13.73 11.59
N VAL A 7 18.36 13.21 11.34
CA VAL A 7 19.66 13.91 11.42
C VAL A 7 20.31 13.81 10.04
N MET A 8 20.42 14.95 9.37
CA MET A 8 21.02 15.11 8.05
C MET A 8 22.56 15.22 8.16
N PRO A 9 23.33 14.94 7.08
CA PRO A 9 22.87 14.53 5.74
C PRO A 9 22.71 13.00 5.57
N ILE A 10 23.07 12.18 6.56
CA ILE A 10 23.01 10.71 6.42
C ILE A 10 21.59 10.17 6.74
N TRP A 11 20.68 11.05 7.17
CA TRP A 11 19.31 10.75 7.54
C TRP A 11 19.24 9.68 8.64
N ASN A 12 20.05 9.79 9.68
CA ASN A 12 19.97 8.90 10.83
C ASN A 12 18.95 9.41 11.85
N CYS A 13 18.46 8.54 12.71
CA CYS A 13 17.49 8.92 13.73
C CYS A 13 18.20 9.50 14.95
N GLY A 14 17.89 10.75 15.33
CA GLY A 14 18.50 11.42 16.48
C GLY A 14 18.25 10.73 17.83
N GLY A 15 17.18 9.93 17.94
CA GLY A 15 16.86 9.22 19.17
C GLY A 15 17.52 7.85 19.34
N CYS A 16 17.87 7.17 18.25
CA CYS A 16 18.40 5.79 18.32
C CYS A 16 19.59 5.50 17.40
N GLY A 17 20.06 6.45 16.61
CA GLY A 17 21.16 6.30 15.67
C GLY A 17 20.85 5.47 14.41
N LEU A 18 19.76 4.69 14.41
CA LEU A 18 19.36 3.87 13.26
C LEU A 18 18.96 4.71 12.05
N PRO A 19 18.99 4.13 10.83
CA PRO A 19 18.51 4.81 9.62
C PRO A 19 17.07 5.35 9.82
N TRP A 20 16.90 6.66 9.68
CA TRP A 20 15.59 7.30 9.72
C TRP A 20 14.81 7.04 8.41
N PRO A 21 13.50 6.75 8.42
CA PRO A 21 12.66 6.54 9.59
C PRO A 21 13.00 5.23 10.30
N CYS A 22 13.34 5.31 11.60
CA CYS A 22 13.61 4.11 12.40
C CYS A 22 12.30 3.38 12.76
N PRO A 23 12.33 2.12 13.22
CA PRO A 23 11.10 1.36 13.54
C PRO A 23 10.15 2.10 14.49
N THR A 24 10.68 2.81 15.49
CA THR A 24 9.87 3.62 16.42
C THR A 24 9.21 4.78 15.68
N ARG A 25 9.96 5.58 14.91
CA ARG A 25 9.38 6.69 14.15
C ARG A 25 8.36 6.23 13.11
N LYS A 26 8.57 5.06 12.47
CA LYS A 26 7.57 4.48 11.55
C LYS A 26 6.24 4.20 12.26
N ARG A 27 6.26 3.70 13.51
CA ARG A 27 5.05 3.49 14.30
C ARG A 27 4.38 4.81 14.70
N GLU A 28 5.17 5.76 15.20
CA GLU A 28 4.68 7.10 15.56
C GLU A 28 4.02 7.80 14.36
N LEU A 29 4.68 7.82 13.21
CA LEU A 29 4.15 8.42 11.99
C LEU A 29 2.85 7.75 11.51
N ARG A 30 2.74 6.43 11.64
CA ARG A 30 1.47 5.75 11.32
C ARG A 30 0.35 6.12 12.29
N ALA A 31 0.65 6.30 13.57
CA ALA A 31 -0.33 6.71 14.56
C ALA A 31 -0.75 8.18 14.36
N GLU A 32 0.22 9.06 14.10
CA GLU A 32 0.01 10.50 13.85
C GLU A 32 -0.85 10.76 12.61
N TYR A 33 -0.71 9.92 11.57
CA TYR A 33 -1.43 10.04 10.30
C TYR A 33 -2.45 8.90 10.09
N ALA A 34 -2.98 8.30 11.16
CA ALA A 34 -3.87 7.14 11.06
C ALA A 34 -5.08 7.40 10.15
N ASP A 35 -5.66 8.60 10.21
CA ASP A 35 -6.80 9.03 9.40
C ASP A 35 -6.41 9.75 8.10
N ALA A 36 -5.10 9.89 7.83
CA ALA A 36 -4.57 10.65 6.71
C ALA A 36 -3.37 9.96 6.03
N PRO A 37 -3.53 8.73 5.50
CA PRO A 37 -2.42 7.95 4.92
C PRO A 37 -1.81 8.61 3.67
N VAL A 38 -2.60 9.37 2.90
CA VAL A 38 -2.09 10.14 1.75
C VAL A 38 -1.17 11.26 2.24
N SER A 39 -1.54 11.97 3.31
CA SER A 39 -0.71 13.01 3.90
C SER A 39 0.62 12.45 4.44
N LEU A 40 0.61 11.25 5.03
CA LEU A 40 1.83 10.54 5.43
C LEU A 40 2.75 10.27 4.24
N ALA A 41 2.19 9.78 3.13
CA ALA A 41 2.97 9.50 1.92
C ALA A 41 3.56 10.77 1.30
N LEU A 42 2.81 11.89 1.30
CA LEU A 42 3.29 13.19 0.82
C LEU A 42 4.42 13.73 1.70
N TYR A 43 4.26 13.68 3.02
CA TYR A 43 5.31 14.09 3.98
C TYR A 43 6.59 13.27 3.78
N LEU A 44 6.48 11.94 3.68
CA LEU A 44 7.66 11.09 3.44
C LEU A 44 8.21 11.23 2.02
N GLY A 45 7.39 11.64 1.06
CA GLY A 45 7.81 11.95 -0.30
C GLY A 45 8.72 13.17 -0.36
N SER A 46 8.40 14.25 0.36
CA SER A 46 9.29 15.42 0.44
C SER A 46 10.61 15.07 1.15
N CYS A 47 10.55 14.30 2.25
CA CYS A 47 11.76 13.79 2.90
C CYS A 47 12.60 12.90 1.98
N PHE A 48 11.97 12.08 1.14
CA PHE A 48 12.69 11.24 0.16
C PHE A 48 13.47 12.09 -0.85
N VAL A 49 12.86 13.14 -1.42
CA VAL A 49 13.54 14.03 -2.37
C VAL A 49 14.76 14.68 -1.72
N GLN A 50 14.60 15.23 -0.52
CA GLN A 50 15.72 15.82 0.24
C GLN A 50 16.81 14.78 0.55
N ALA A 51 16.43 13.56 0.91
CA ALA A 51 17.38 12.47 1.15
C ALA A 51 18.15 12.04 -0.11
N THR A 52 17.54 12.15 -1.31
CA THR A 52 18.26 11.89 -2.56
C THR A 52 19.28 12.96 -2.90
N GLU A 53 19.05 14.21 -2.47
CA GLU A 53 20.00 15.31 -2.59
C GLU A 53 21.15 15.18 -1.59
N ASP A 54 20.84 14.82 -0.34
CA ASP A 54 21.83 14.68 0.73
C ASP A 54 22.72 13.42 0.63
N MET A 55 22.21 12.35 0.00
CA MET A 55 22.92 11.07 -0.13
C MET A 55 22.98 10.60 -1.60
N PRO A 56 23.65 11.35 -2.50
CA PRO A 56 23.71 11.03 -3.93
C PRO A 56 24.42 9.70 -4.23
N TRP A 57 25.23 9.20 -3.29
CA TRP A 57 25.87 7.88 -3.37
C TRP A 57 24.92 6.72 -3.06
N THR A 58 23.74 6.97 -2.51
CA THR A 58 22.76 5.92 -2.19
C THR A 58 21.79 5.74 -3.36
N PRO A 59 21.64 4.52 -3.91
CA PRO A 59 20.70 4.30 -5.01
C PRO A 59 19.27 4.70 -4.65
N ALA A 60 18.61 5.45 -5.55
CA ALA A 60 17.26 5.98 -5.31
C ALA A 60 16.24 4.90 -4.93
N GLY A 61 16.33 3.69 -5.51
CA GLY A 61 15.45 2.57 -5.16
C GLY A 61 15.60 2.07 -3.70
N VAL A 62 16.79 2.23 -3.10
CA VAL A 62 17.02 1.93 -1.67
C VAL A 62 16.32 2.97 -0.81
N LEU A 63 16.48 4.26 -1.13
CA LEU A 63 15.82 5.35 -0.43
C LEU A 63 14.30 5.28 -0.59
N HIS A 64 13.79 4.99 -1.79
CA HIS A 64 12.35 4.82 -2.03
C HIS A 64 11.75 3.73 -1.13
N ARG A 65 12.36 2.53 -1.07
CA ARG A 65 11.88 1.44 -0.19
C ARG A 65 11.95 1.83 1.28
N ARG A 66 12.98 2.57 1.68
CA ARG A 66 13.19 3.03 3.07
C ARG A 66 12.13 4.03 3.53
N PHE A 67 11.86 5.06 2.74
CA PHE A 67 10.92 6.13 3.08
C PHE A 67 9.47 5.75 2.75
N LEU A 68 9.20 5.24 1.54
CA LEU A 68 7.85 5.05 1.02
C LEU A 68 7.37 3.59 1.03
N GLY A 69 8.27 2.61 1.06
CA GLY A 69 7.95 1.19 0.90
C GLY A 69 7.03 0.58 1.97
N TRP A 70 6.72 1.33 3.02
CA TRP A 70 5.86 0.90 4.13
C TRP A 70 4.64 1.80 4.34
N THR A 71 4.48 2.86 3.54
CA THR A 71 3.41 3.87 3.68
C THR A 71 2.07 3.41 3.13
N ARG A 72 2.08 2.48 2.17
CA ARG A 72 0.85 1.86 1.67
C ARG A 72 0.34 0.89 2.72
N THR A 73 -0.77 1.24 3.36
CA THR A 73 -1.63 0.25 4.00
C THR A 73 -2.20 -0.63 2.88
N PRO A 74 -2.15 -1.98 2.98
CA PRO A 74 -2.87 -2.80 2.03
C PRO A 74 -4.33 -2.33 2.03
N ASP A 75 -4.85 -2.06 0.85
CA ASP A 75 -6.23 -1.62 0.65
C ASP A 75 -7.14 -2.53 1.48
N ARG A 76 -8.02 -1.93 2.29
CA ARG A 76 -9.14 -2.68 2.86
C ARG A 76 -9.83 -3.27 1.64
N PRO A 77 -9.97 -4.61 1.49
CA PRO A 77 -10.53 -5.18 0.29
C PRO A 77 -11.85 -4.47 0.03
N THR A 78 -11.91 -3.73 -1.07
CA THR A 78 -13.13 -3.12 -1.58
C THR A 78 -14.16 -4.24 -1.52
N PRO A 79 -15.29 -4.09 -0.79
CA PRO A 79 -16.25 -5.18 -0.68
C PRO A 79 -16.64 -5.52 -2.11
N ALA A 80 -16.27 -6.73 -2.53
CA ALA A 80 -16.52 -7.20 -3.88
C ALA A 80 -18.00 -6.93 -4.15
N VAL A 81 -18.28 -6.08 -5.15
CA VAL A 81 -19.62 -5.97 -5.70
C VAL A 81 -19.98 -7.39 -6.13
N GLN A 82 -20.79 -8.05 -5.31
CA GLN A 82 -21.15 -9.45 -5.49
C GLN A 82 -21.89 -9.50 -6.82
N GLN A 83 -21.21 -10.00 -7.85
CA GLN A 83 -21.79 -10.23 -9.16
C GLN A 83 -23.09 -11.00 -8.93
N ARG A 84 -24.22 -10.34 -9.22
CA ARG A 84 -25.51 -11.03 -9.28
C ARG A 84 -25.37 -12.08 -10.37
N SER A 85 -25.13 -13.32 -9.97
CA SER A 85 -25.25 -14.48 -10.83
C SER A 85 -26.66 -14.48 -11.41
N THR A 86 -26.81 -14.08 -12.67
CA THR A 86 -28.02 -14.33 -13.43
C THR A 86 -28.12 -15.84 -13.63
N ALA A 87 -28.94 -16.49 -12.80
CA ALA A 87 -29.34 -17.86 -13.01
C ALA A 87 -29.95 -17.98 -14.41
N THR A 88 -29.22 -18.59 -15.34
CA THR A 88 -29.77 -18.98 -16.63
C THR A 88 -30.71 -20.15 -16.37
N VAL A 89 -32.01 -19.91 -16.55
CA VAL A 89 -33.04 -20.94 -16.45
C VAL A 89 -32.77 -22.00 -17.52
N PRO A 90 -32.69 -23.30 -17.19
CA PRO A 90 -32.53 -24.33 -18.22
C PRO A 90 -33.85 -24.47 -18.98
N ALA A 91 -33.81 -24.23 -20.30
CA ALA A 91 -34.91 -24.52 -21.19
C ALA A 91 -35.15 -26.05 -21.24
N ARG A 92 -36.35 -26.50 -20.87
CA ARG A 92 -36.79 -27.88 -21.08
C ARG A 92 -37.09 -28.10 -22.57
N PRO A 93 -36.47 -29.09 -23.25
CA PRO A 93 -36.96 -29.52 -24.54
C PRO A 93 -38.24 -30.35 -24.37
N SER A 94 -39.28 -29.93 -25.09
CA SER A 94 -40.61 -30.54 -25.15
C SER A 94 -40.57 -31.94 -25.76
N ARG A 95 -41.31 -32.89 -25.18
CA ARG A 95 -41.67 -34.17 -25.80
C ARG A 95 -42.65 -33.91 -26.96
N ASN A 96 -42.33 -34.38 -28.16
CA ASN A 96 -43.32 -34.94 -29.09
C ASN A 96 -42.68 -35.85 -30.15
N ALA A 97 -43.34 -36.98 -30.40
CA ALA A 97 -42.93 -38.17 -31.18
C ALA A 97 -43.12 -37.96 -32.72
N PRO A 98 -42.91 -38.94 -33.66
CA PRO A 98 -43.45 -40.31 -33.64
C PRO A 98 -42.53 -41.44 -34.15
N GLN A 99 -42.99 -42.66 -33.85
CA GLN A 99 -42.64 -43.97 -34.39
C GLN A 99 -42.29 -43.99 -35.90
N GLN A 100 -41.23 -44.72 -36.26
CA GLN A 100 -41.09 -45.30 -37.59
C GLN A 100 -40.79 -46.80 -37.48
N ALA A 101 -41.66 -47.56 -38.15
CA ALA A 101 -41.52 -48.97 -38.45
C ALA A 101 -40.72 -49.13 -39.75
N VAL A 102 -39.81 -50.11 -39.79
CA VAL A 102 -39.66 -51.20 -40.80
C VAL A 102 -38.81 -52.29 -40.14
#